data_AF-A0A7M5U5E3-F1
#
_entry.id   AF-A0A7M5U5E3-F1
#
_cell.length_a   1.000
_cell.length_b   1.000
_cell.length_c   1.000
_cell.angle_alpha   90.00
_cell.angle_beta   90.00
_cell.angle_gamma   90.00
#
_symmetry.space_group_name_H-M   'P 1'
#
loop_
_entity.id
_entity.type
_entity.pdbx_description
1 polymer ?
#
loop_
_entity_poly.entity_id
_entity_poly.type
_entity_poly.pdbx_seq_one_letter_code
_entity_poly.pdbx_strand_id
1 'polypeptide(L)'
;MAAKPISADTPQAQQAKKEILLIFDFDNTIIDKNTDSEIIKAQNLYGKCLSGKRYLKNDLGWAETMSLALADLHQNNISQKDIDKIIEDIPLTPGFETVFEFIRQNQEKCECIMLSHSNR
;
A
#
# COMPACT_ATOMS: atom_id res chain seq x y z
N MET A 1 -5.03 62.02 -4.07
CA MET A 1 -5.08 60.55 -3.90
C MET A 1 -3.68 60.08 -3.58
N ALA A 2 -3.41 59.71 -2.33
CA ALA A 2 -2.09 59.22 -1.90
C ALA A 2 -2.14 57.68 -1.85
N ALA A 3 -1.22 57.02 -2.55
CA ALA A 3 -1.07 55.57 -2.49
C ALA A 3 -0.47 55.17 -1.14
N LYS A 4 -1.13 54.22 -0.46
CA LYS A 4 -0.65 53.62 0.80
C LYS A 4 0.38 52.53 0.45
N PRO A 5 1.56 52.48 1.08
CA PRO A 5 2.48 51.38 0.86
C PRO A 5 1.90 50.11 1.50
N ILE A 6 1.94 49.01 0.74
CA ILE A 6 1.59 47.67 1.25
C ILE A 6 2.79 47.20 2.06
N SER A 7 2.54 46.90 3.33
CA SER A 7 3.53 46.37 4.28
C SER A 7 4.03 45.02 3.80
N ALA A 8 5.29 44.97 3.35
CA ALA A 8 6.04 43.73 3.25
C ALA A 8 6.50 43.41 4.66
N ASP A 9 5.93 42.36 5.25
CA ASP A 9 6.53 41.50 6.29
C ASP A 9 5.43 40.61 6.86
N THR A 10 5.00 39.64 6.05
CA THR A 10 4.42 38.41 6.58
C THR A 10 5.58 37.41 6.63
N PRO A 11 5.95 36.85 7.80
CA PRO A 11 6.93 35.79 7.84
C PRO A 11 6.42 34.64 6.98
N GLN A 12 7.04 34.42 5.82
CA GLN A 12 6.86 33.16 5.12
C GLN A 12 7.37 32.08 6.05
N ALA A 13 6.48 31.19 6.49
CA ALA A 13 6.86 30.00 7.21
C ALA A 13 7.89 29.27 6.32
N GLN A 14 9.15 29.29 6.74
CA GLN A 14 10.22 28.57 6.05
C GLN A 14 9.80 27.11 6.05
N GLN A 15 9.37 26.59 4.90
CA GLN A 15 8.98 25.20 4.78
C GLN A 15 10.22 24.38 5.14
N ALA A 16 10.15 23.64 6.26
CA ALA A 16 11.28 22.87 6.76
C ALA A 16 11.74 21.94 5.63
N LYS A 17 12.98 22.13 5.19
CA LYS A 17 13.54 21.35 4.09
C LYS A 17 13.67 19.91 4.58
N LYS A 18 12.96 18.99 3.93
CA LYS A 18 13.16 17.56 4.13
C LYS A 18 14.58 17.22 3.68
N GLU A 19 15.30 16.50 4.54
CA GLU A 19 16.70 16.13 4.32
C GLU A 19 16.83 14.69 3.81
N ILE A 20 15.85 13.85 4.15
CA ILE A 20 15.87 12.42 3.89
C ILE A 20 14.58 12.03 3.18
N LEU A 21 14.71 11.43 2.00
CA LEU A 21 13.60 10.80 1.28
C LEU A 21 13.66 9.28 1.48
N LEU A 22 12.61 8.72 2.06
CA LEU A 22 12.42 7.29 2.26
C LEU A 22 11.37 6.79 1.28
N ILE A 23 11.71 5.74 0.54
CA ILE A 23 10.80 5.12 -0.43
C ILE A 23 10.69 3.65 -0.08
N PHE A 24 9.46 3.18 0.10
CA PHE A 24 9.16 1.78 0.41
C PHE A 24 8.22 1.19 -0.63
N ASP A 25 8.46 -0.06 -1.01
CA ASP A 25 7.39 -0.92 -1.52
C ASP A 25 6.52 -1.40 -0.33
N PHE A 26 5.36 -1.98 -0.64
CA PHE A 26 4.43 -2.52 0.35
C PHE A 26 4.63 -4.02 0.55
N ASP A 27 4.31 -4.83 -0.47
CA ASP A 27 4.38 -6.29 -0.42
C ASP A 27 5.80 -6.80 -0.18
N ASN A 28 5.95 -7.76 0.74
CA ASN A 28 7.24 -8.32 1.18
C ASN A 28 8.27 -7.26 1.63
N THR A 29 7.82 -6.04 1.93
CA THR A 29 8.68 -4.93 2.36
C THR A 29 8.13 -4.37 3.67
N ILE A 30 7.04 -3.59 3.63
CA ILE A 30 6.38 -3.07 4.84
C ILE A 30 5.66 -4.20 5.58
N ILE A 31 4.91 -5.01 4.83
CA ILE A 31 4.22 -6.19 5.33
C ILE A 31 4.99 -7.45 4.95
N ASP A 32 4.88 -8.50 5.78
CA ASP A 32 5.74 -9.68 5.70
C ASP A 32 5.38 -10.67 4.58
N LYS A 33 4.35 -10.34 3.78
CA LYS A 33 3.85 -11.17 2.68
C LYS A 33 3.45 -10.33 1.47
N ASN A 34 3.13 -11.01 0.38
CA ASN A 34 2.47 -10.43 -0.79
C ASN A 34 0.94 -10.58 -0.70
N THR A 35 0.24 -9.46 -0.76
CA THR A 35 -1.22 -9.35 -0.67
C THR A 35 -1.96 -10.18 -1.71
N ASP A 36 -1.52 -10.19 -2.97
CA ASP A 36 -2.17 -10.97 -4.03
C ASP A 36 -2.16 -12.47 -3.72
N SER A 37 -1.04 -12.96 -3.23
CA SER A 37 -0.87 -14.36 -2.81
C SER A 37 -1.79 -14.71 -1.66
N GLU A 38 -1.94 -13.83 -0.67
CA GLU A 38 -2.84 -14.05 0.46
C GLU A 38 -4.31 -13.99 0.04
N ILE A 39 -4.69 -13.09 -0.88
CA ILE A 39 -6.04 -13.03 -1.46
C ILE A 39 -6.36 -14.33 -2.21
N ILE A 40 -5.45 -14.82 -3.06
CA ILE A 40 -5.62 -16.10 -3.79
C ILE A 40 -5.70 -17.28 -2.81
N LYS A 41 -4.92 -17.29 -1.73
CA LYS A 41 -5.01 -18.34 -0.69
C LYS A 41 -6.34 -18.29 0.05
N ALA A 42 -6.82 -17.11 0.42
CA ALA A 42 -8.09 -16.96 1.13
C ALA A 42 -9.25 -17.51 0.30
N GLN A 43 -9.26 -17.32 -1.02
CA GLN A 43 -10.23 -17.98 -1.92
C GLN A 43 -10.29 -19.50 -1.72
N ASN A 44 -9.13 -20.15 -1.61
CA ASN A 44 -9.06 -21.59 -1.40
C ASN A 44 -9.60 -22.03 -0.03
N LEU A 45 -9.48 -21.18 1.00
CA LEU A 45 -9.94 -21.44 2.36
C LEU A 45 -11.46 -21.26 2.54
N TYR A 46 -12.11 -20.35 1.79
CA TYR A 46 -13.57 -20.17 1.82
C TYR A 46 -14.38 -21.31 1.18
N GLY A 47 -13.79 -22.50 1.01
CA GLY A 47 -14.43 -23.69 0.43
C GLY A 47 -14.73 -23.57 -1.07
N LYS A 48 -14.32 -22.47 -1.69
CA LYS A 48 -14.46 -22.18 -3.11
C LYS A 48 -13.12 -22.41 -3.77
N CYS A 49 -12.75 -23.69 -3.86
CA CYS A 49 -11.57 -24.15 -4.61
C CYS A 49 -11.79 -23.87 -6.10
N LEU A 50 -11.64 -22.61 -6.50
CA LEU A 50 -11.50 -22.23 -7.89
C LEU A 50 -10.05 -22.45 -8.27
N SER A 51 -9.68 -23.73 -8.33
CA SER A 51 -8.49 -24.21 -9.03
C SER A 51 -7.29 -23.27 -8.89
N GLY A 52 -6.60 -23.27 -7.74
CA GLY A 52 -5.30 -22.59 -7.63
C GLY A 52 -4.32 -22.96 -8.77
N LYS A 53 -4.57 -24.08 -9.47
CA LYS A 53 -3.88 -24.52 -10.68
C LYS A 53 -4.18 -23.72 -11.98
N ARG A 54 -5.29 -22.97 -12.09
CA ARG A 54 -5.61 -22.16 -13.29
C ARG A 54 -4.76 -20.88 -13.35
N TYR A 55 -4.51 -20.25 -12.20
CA TYR A 55 -3.72 -19.02 -12.09
C TYR A 55 -2.20 -19.27 -12.13
N LEU A 56 -1.77 -20.50 -11.85
CA LEU A 56 -0.37 -20.94 -11.92
C LEU A 56 0.01 -21.53 -13.29
N LYS A 57 -0.91 -21.51 -14.28
CA LYS A 57 -0.56 -21.93 -15.64
C LYS A 57 0.26 -20.82 -16.30
N ASN A 58 1.50 -21.15 -16.68
CA ASN A 58 2.55 -20.29 -17.24
C ASN A 58 2.20 -19.49 -18.52
N ASP A 59 0.96 -19.55 -19.01
CA ASP A 59 0.56 -18.94 -20.29
C ASP A 59 -0.09 -17.56 -20.13
N LEU A 60 -0.47 -17.15 -18.91
CA LEU A 60 -1.11 -15.86 -18.64
C LEU A 60 -0.13 -14.88 -17.99
N GLY A 61 -0.20 -13.61 -18.38
CA GLY A 61 0.54 -12.55 -17.71
C GLY A 61 0.00 -12.27 -16.30
N TRP A 62 0.78 -11.55 -15.48
CA TRP A 62 0.39 -11.18 -14.12
C TRP A 62 -0.96 -10.45 -14.05
N ALA A 63 -1.15 -9.42 -14.89
CA ALA A 63 -2.36 -8.61 -14.90
C ALA A 63 -3.61 -9.41 -15.28
N GLU A 64 -3.50 -10.32 -16.24
CA GLU A 64 -4.59 -11.19 -16.67
C GLU A 64 -4.94 -12.20 -15.58
N THR A 65 -3.92 -12.76 -14.92
CA THR A 65 -4.07 -13.67 -13.78
C THR A 65 -4.84 -12.98 -12.65
N MET A 66 -4.46 -11.75 -12.29
CA MET A 66 -5.15 -10.98 -11.25
C MET A 66 -6.56 -10.56 -11.64
N SER A 67 -6.79 -10.19 -12.90
CA SER A 67 -8.15 -9.87 -13.38
C SER A 67 -9.10 -11.07 -13.21
N LEU A 68 -8.65 -12.27 -13.57
CA LEU A 68 -9.40 -13.50 -13.37
C LEU A 68 -9.60 -13.83 -11.88
N ALA A 69 -8.59 -13.58 -11.03
CA ALA A 69 -8.70 -13.83 -9.60
C ALA A 69 -9.74 -12.90 -8.95
N LEU A 70 -9.74 -11.62 -9.31
CA LEU A 70 -10.72 -10.64 -8.82
C LEU A 70 -12.14 -10.92 -9.33
N ALA A 71 -12.30 -11.36 -10.58
CA ALA A 71 -13.59 -11.79 -11.11
C ALA A 71 -14.15 -12.99 -10.32
N ASP A 72 -13.29 -13.96 -9.99
CA ASP A 72 -13.65 -15.12 -9.19
C ASP A 72 -14.02 -14.72 -7.74
N LEU A 73 -13.36 -13.73 -7.13
CA LEU A 73 -13.81 -13.15 -5.84
C LEU A 73 -15.23 -12.61 -5.92
N HIS A 74 -15.52 -11.82 -6.96
CA HIS A 74 -16.81 -11.19 -7.15
C HIS A 74 -17.93 -12.23 -7.33
N GLN A 75 -17.72 -13.23 -8.20
CA GLN A 75 -18.67 -14.33 -8.40
C GLN A 75 -18.93 -15.11 -7.10
N ASN A 76 -17.98 -15.10 -6.18
CA ASN A 76 -18.08 -15.76 -4.92
C ASN A 76 -18.65 -14.92 -3.78
N ASN A 77 -19.14 -13.71 -4.05
CA ASN A 77 -19.63 -12.76 -3.04
C ASN A 77 -18.59 -12.43 -1.96
N ILE A 78 -17.29 -12.51 -2.29
CA ILE A 78 -16.24 -11.98 -1.40
C ILE A 78 -16.30 -10.46 -1.53
N SER A 79 -16.57 -9.78 -0.43
CA SER A 79 -16.71 -8.33 -0.40
C SER A 79 -15.35 -7.65 -0.26
N GLN A 80 -15.28 -6.35 -0.58
CA GLN A 80 -14.09 -5.54 -0.29
C GLN A 80 -13.68 -5.64 1.18
N LYS A 81 -14.65 -5.64 2.11
CA LYS A 81 -14.40 -5.78 3.54
C LYS A 81 -13.71 -7.11 3.90
N ASP A 82 -14.01 -8.18 3.18
CA ASP A 82 -13.35 -9.47 3.39
C ASP A 82 -11.89 -9.42 2.90
N ILE A 83 -11.64 -8.71 1.79
CA ILE A 83 -10.30 -8.47 1.25
C ILE A 83 -9.49 -7.59 2.21
N ASP A 84 -10.07 -6.48 2.68
CA ASP A 84 -9.43 -5.57 3.64
C ASP A 84 -8.99 -6.33 4.89
N LYS A 85 -9.87 -7.20 5.42
CA LYS A 85 -9.55 -8.03 6.58
C LYS A 85 -8.37 -8.97 6.32
N ILE A 86 -8.30 -9.60 5.15
CA ILE A 86 -7.16 -10.46 4.78
C ILE A 86 -5.86 -9.66 4.79
N ILE A 87 -5.87 -8.43 4.26
CA ILE A 87 -4.69 -7.56 4.20
C ILE A 87 -4.32 -7.04 5.59
N GLU A 88 -5.29 -6.63 6.41
CA GLU A 88 -5.09 -6.18 7.80
C GLU A 88 -4.52 -7.28 8.71
N ASP A 89 -4.84 -8.55 8.43
CA ASP A 89 -4.32 -9.71 9.17
C ASP A 89 -2.86 -10.05 8.78
N ILE A 90 -2.27 -9.40 7.77
CA ILE A 90 -0.85 -9.57 7.41
C ILE A 90 0.02 -8.75 8.38
N PRO A 91 0.94 -9.37 9.13
CA PRO A 91 1.78 -8.63 10.05
C PRO A 91 2.82 -7.78 9.32
N LEU A 92 3.33 -6.78 10.04
CA LEU A 92 4.47 -5.99 9.57
C LEU A 92 5.72 -6.87 9.45
N THR A 93 6.57 -6.56 8.48
CA THR A 93 7.91 -7.13 8.40
C THR A 93 8.68 -6.83 9.69
N PRO A 94 9.37 -7.81 10.29
CA PRO A 94 10.14 -7.58 11.51
C PRO A 94 11.07 -6.36 11.42
N GLY A 95 10.93 -5.45 12.38
CA GLY A 95 11.70 -4.20 12.43
C GLY A 95 11.00 -2.96 11.83
N PHE A 96 9.92 -3.13 11.05
CA PHE A 96 9.20 -1.97 10.47
C PHE A 96 8.50 -1.11 11.52
N GLU A 97 8.10 -1.68 12.66
CA GLU A 97 7.62 -0.88 13.80
C GLU A 97 8.67 0.15 14.27
N THR A 98 9.94 -0.25 14.32
CA THR A 98 11.05 0.64 14.69
C THR A 98 11.31 1.68 13.61
N VAL A 99 11.20 1.29 12.33
CA VAL A 99 11.33 2.23 11.21
C VAL A 99 10.23 3.28 11.25
N PHE A 100 8.97 2.88 11.47
CA PHE A 100 7.86 3.82 11.59
C PHE A 100 8.00 4.74 12.79
N GLU A 101 8.47 4.23 13.92
CA GLU A 101 8.75 5.06 15.09
C GLU A 101 9.87 6.07 14.81
N PHE A 102 10.94 5.66 14.13
CA PHE A 102 12.01 6.56 13.68
C PHE A 102 11.47 7.67 12.77
N ILE A 103 10.65 7.32 11.77
CA ILE A 103 10.04 8.28 10.85
C ILE A 103 9.15 9.26 11.63
N ARG A 104 8.35 8.76 12.56
CA ARG A 104 7.46 9.56 13.42
C ARG A 104 8.22 10.56 14.27
N GLN A 105 9.38 10.18 14.79
CA GLN A 105 10.24 11.05 15.60
C GLN A 105 11.02 12.09 14.79
N ASN A 106 11.16 11.90 13.47
CA ASN A 106 11.94 12.75 12.58
C ASN A 106 11.10 13.28 11.41
N GLN A 107 9.80 13.49 11.63
CA GLN A 107 8.85 13.92 10.60
C GLN A 107 9.23 15.26 9.97
N GLU A 108 9.94 16.14 10.66
CA GLU A 108 10.41 17.42 10.13
C GLU A 108 11.55 17.26 9.11
N LYS A 109 12.31 16.14 9.17
CA LYS A 109 13.44 15.84 8.29
C LYS A 109 13.15 14.79 7.24
N CYS A 110 12.20 13.90 7.51
CA CYS A 110 11.88 12.78 6.63
C CYS A 110 10.67 13.07 5.74
N GLU A 111 10.81 12.78 4.45
CA GLU A 111 9.72 12.59 3.51
C GLU A 111 9.61 11.08 3.23
N CYS A 112 8.41 10.52 3.35
CA CYS A 112 8.18 9.09 3.18
C CYS A 112 7.15 8.88 2.08
N ILE A 113 7.50 8.07 1.08
CA ILE A 113 6.64 7.72 -0.05
C ILE A 113 6.54 6.20 -0.11
N MET A 114 5.32 5.70 -0.28
CA MET A 114 5.08 4.31 -0.62
C MET A 114 4.85 4.20 -2.13
N LEU A 115 5.63 3.37 -2.80
CA LEU A 115 5.48 3.04 -4.21
C LEU A 115 5.24 1.54 -4.32
N SER A 116 3.99 1.15 -4.52
CA SER A 116 3.65 -0.26 -4.66
C SER A 116 2.80 -0.53 -5.89
N HIS A 117 2.94 -1.75 -6.40
CA HIS A 117 2.14 -2.30 -7.49
C HIS A 117 0.95 -3.14 -6.96
N SER A 118 0.67 -3.09 -5.66
CA SER A 118 -0.52 -3.71 -5.05
C SER A 118 -1.82 -2.97 -5.43
N ASN A 119 -2.97 -3.63 -5.30
CA ASN A 119 -4.30 -3.14 -5.67
C ASN A 119 -4.58 -1.70 -5.20
N ARG A 120 -5.24 -0.92 -6.08
CA ARG A 120 -5.83 0.39 -5.76
C ARG A 120 -7.30 0.28 -5.39
#